data_AF-A0A4Z0RXW6-F1
#
_entry.id   AF-A0A4Z0RXW6-F1
#
_cell.length_a   1.000
_cell.length_b   1.000
_cell.length_c   1.000
_cell.angle_alpha   90.00
_cell.angle_beta   90.00
_cell.angle_gamma   90.00
#
_symmetry.space_group_name_H-M   'P 1'
#
loop_
_entity.id
_entity.type
_entity.pdbx_description
1 polymer ?
#
loop_
_entity_poly.entity_id
_entity_poly.type
_entity_poly.pdbx_seq_one_letter_code
_entity_poly.pdbx_strand_id
1 'polypeptide(L)'
;MLTTLNWPLTVALAFATWIGLILFHRLFRRLTWPKWMRPIDLATLVAWWAIEVISFQVWHLFLLPPVLFMFVLWGIGLALYQGFVRQTFTMKSFWMMWWRIVGLGSFVALIGLTIFAFILTK
;
A
#
# COMPACT_ATOMS: atom_id res chain seq x y z
N MET A 1 -7.97 1.87 17.18
CA MET A 1 -8.59 2.90 16.32
C MET A 1 -10.11 2.70 16.35
N LEU A 2 -10.92 3.75 16.56
CA LEU A 2 -12.39 3.65 16.55
C LEU A 2 -12.88 3.59 15.10
N THR A 3 -12.87 2.40 14.50
CA THR A 3 -13.56 2.16 13.22
C THR A 3 -14.76 1.26 13.48
N THR A 4 -15.96 1.74 13.18
CA THR A 4 -17.22 0.99 13.34
C THR A 4 -17.39 -0.12 12.29
N LEU A 5 -16.51 -0.18 11.29
CA LEU A 5 -16.56 -1.14 10.20
C LEU A 5 -15.77 -2.40 10.55
N ASN A 6 -16.37 -3.56 10.30
CA ASN A 6 -15.72 -4.87 10.49
C ASN A 6 -14.59 -5.08 9.48
N TRP A 7 -13.55 -5.79 9.89
CA TRP A 7 -12.36 -6.05 9.09
C TRP A 7 -12.62 -6.68 7.71
N PRO A 8 -13.60 -7.59 7.50
CA PRO A 8 -13.83 -8.13 6.16
C PRO A 8 -14.36 -7.06 5.20
N LEU A 9 -15.17 -6.14 5.72
CA LEU A 9 -15.77 -5.07 4.94
C LEU A 9 -14.75 -3.97 4.63
N THR A 10 -13.85 -3.64 5.56
CA THR A 10 -12.76 -2.68 5.28
C THR A 10 -11.78 -3.22 4.25
N VAL A 11 -11.47 -4.52 4.29
CA VAL A 11 -10.69 -5.20 3.24
C VAL A 11 -11.41 -5.12 1.89
N ALA A 12 -12.71 -5.45 1.85
CA ALA A 12 -13.50 -5.37 0.63
C ALA A 12 -13.50 -3.94 0.05
N LEU A 13 -13.62 -2.91 0.89
CA LEU A 13 -13.50 -1.51 0.48
C LEU A 13 -12.11 -1.16 -0.07
N ALA A 14 -11.03 -1.68 0.52
CA ALA A 14 -9.68 -1.47 0.00
C ALA A 14 -9.49 -2.08 -1.40
N PHE A 15 -10.05 -3.27 -1.65
CA PHE A 15 -10.03 -3.85 -2.99
C PHE A 15 -10.97 -3.14 -3.95
N ALA A 16 -12.18 -2.75 -3.51
CA ALA A 16 -13.14 -2.02 -4.33
C ALA A 16 -12.58 -0.65 -4.75
N THR A 17 -11.93 0.07 -3.85
CA THR A 17 -11.25 1.34 -4.17
C THR A 17 -10.10 1.12 -5.15
N TRP A 18 -9.31 0.06 -4.98
CA TRP A 18 -8.25 -0.26 -5.93
C TRP A 18 -8.78 -0.55 -7.33
N ILE A 19 -9.81 -1.40 -7.45
CA ILE A 19 -10.47 -1.73 -8.72
C ILE A 19 -11.12 -0.49 -9.33
N GLY A 20 -11.83 0.31 -8.52
CA GLY A 20 -12.45 1.55 -8.93
C GLY A 20 -11.45 2.56 -9.49
N LEU A 21 -10.29 2.73 -8.83
CA LEU A 21 -9.21 3.59 -9.30
C LEU A 21 -8.59 3.08 -10.61
N ILE A 22 -8.45 1.75 -10.78
CA ILE A 22 -8.01 1.17 -12.05
C ILE A 22 -9.01 1.47 -13.17
N LEU A 23 -10.30 1.28 -12.91
CA LEU A 23 -11.36 1.52 -13.89
C LEU A 23 -11.42 3.00 -14.28
N PHE A 24 -11.40 3.89 -13.29
CA PHE A 24 -11.40 5.33 -13.47
C PHE A 24 -10.17 5.78 -14.27
N HIS A 25 -8.98 5.27 -13.95
CA HIS A 25 -7.77 5.58 -14.71
C HIS A 25 -7.84 5.10 -16.16
N ARG A 26 -8.49 3.95 -16.43
CA ARG A 26 -8.69 3.47 -17.81
C ARG A 26 -9.67 4.36 -18.58
N LEU A 27 -10.75 4.80 -17.95
CA LEU A 27 -11.79 5.64 -18.55
C LEU A 27 -11.34 7.09 -18.80
N PHE A 28 -10.64 7.69 -17.82
CA PHE A 28 -10.27 9.11 -17.84
C PHE A 28 -8.79 9.36 -18.21
N ARG A 29 -8.10 8.33 -18.70
CA ARG A 29 -6.67 8.38 -19.06
C ARG A 29 -6.30 9.53 -20.01
N ARG A 30 -7.26 9.97 -20.84
CA ARG A 30 -7.06 11.01 -21.86
C ARG A 30 -7.32 12.44 -21.40
N LEU A 31 -8.09 12.68 -20.33
CA LEU A 31 -8.56 14.03 -20.01
C LEU A 31 -7.80 14.73 -18.86
N THR A 32 -7.49 14.03 -17.77
CA THR A 32 -7.11 14.72 -16.51
C THR A 32 -6.13 13.97 -15.60
N TRP A 33 -5.79 12.71 -15.89
CA TRP A 33 -5.00 11.92 -14.94
C TRP A 33 -3.49 12.27 -15.00
N PRO A 34 -2.84 12.62 -13.88
CA PRO A 34 -1.42 12.95 -13.87
C PRO A 34 -0.58 11.73 -14.26
N LYS A 35 0.26 11.87 -15.29
CA LYS A 35 1.10 10.78 -15.85
C LYS A 35 2.04 10.12 -14.83
N TRP A 36 2.31 10.81 -13.72
CA TRP A 36 3.22 10.38 -12.66
C TRP A 36 2.55 9.52 -11.58
N MET A 37 1.23 9.63 -11.39
CA MET A 37 0.49 8.89 -10.35
C MET A 37 -0.17 7.65 -10.94
N ARG A 38 0.15 6.49 -10.38
CA ARG A 38 -0.54 5.24 -10.68
C ARG A 38 -1.75 5.07 -9.75
N PRO A 39 -2.80 4.37 -10.20
CA PRO A 39 -3.96 4.06 -9.34
C PRO A 39 -3.59 3.40 -8.01
N ILE A 40 -2.55 2.56 -8.03
CA ILE A 40 -2.08 1.84 -6.84
C ILE A 40 -1.52 2.78 -5.78
N ASP A 41 -0.95 3.92 -6.19
CA ASP A 41 -0.31 4.91 -5.33
C ASP A 41 -1.33 5.55 -4.38
N LEU A 42 -2.55 5.80 -4.87
CA LEU A 42 -3.68 6.31 -4.09
C LEU A 42 -4.34 5.21 -3.26
N ALA A 43 -4.48 4.02 -3.85
CA ALA A 43 -5.07 2.86 -3.16
C ALA A 43 -4.22 2.39 -1.97
N THR A 44 -2.92 2.72 -1.95
CA THR A 44 -1.99 2.38 -0.87
C THR A 44 -2.42 2.98 0.47
N LEU A 45 -2.95 4.20 0.49
CA LEU A 45 -3.44 4.84 1.72
C LEU A 45 -4.65 4.09 2.30
N VAL A 46 -5.55 3.64 1.43
CA VAL A 46 -6.71 2.84 1.83
C VAL A 46 -6.25 1.45 2.31
N ALA A 47 -5.23 0.88 1.67
CA ALA A 47 -4.62 -0.38 2.10
C ALA A 47 -3.99 -0.26 3.48
N TRP A 48 -3.29 0.84 3.81
CA TRP A 48 -2.75 1.09 5.14
C TRP A 48 -3.83 1.15 6.21
N TRP A 49 -4.92 1.88 5.92
CA TRP A 49 -6.07 1.90 6.80
C TRP A 49 -6.65 0.50 7.01
N ALA A 50 -6.81 -0.29 5.95
CA ALA A 50 -7.30 -1.67 6.07
C ALA A 50 -6.35 -2.58 6.87
N ILE A 51 -5.03 -2.47 6.67
CA ILE A 51 -4.01 -3.19 7.47
C ILE A 51 -4.18 -2.86 8.94
N GLU A 52 -4.35 -1.58 9.29
CA GLU A 52 -4.52 -1.16 10.68
C GLU A 52 -5.83 -1.68 11.29
N VAL A 53 -6.94 -1.64 10.53
CA VAL A 53 -8.22 -2.17 11.00
C VAL A 53 -8.17 -3.67 11.25
N ILE A 54 -7.67 -4.47 10.31
CA ILE A 54 -7.56 -5.93 10.47
C ILE A 54 -6.64 -6.24 11.65
N SER A 55 -5.48 -5.57 11.72
CA SER A 55 -4.50 -5.87 12.76
C SER A 55 -5.01 -5.61 14.17
N PHE A 56 -5.75 -4.51 14.34
CA PHE A 56 -6.33 -4.16 15.61
C PHE A 56 -7.55 -5.01 15.99
N GLN A 57 -8.40 -5.38 15.03
CA GLN A 57 -9.61 -6.16 15.32
C GLN A 57 -9.33 -7.64 15.55
N VAL A 58 -8.37 -8.23 14.85
CA VAL A 58 -8.08 -9.67 14.93
C VAL A 58 -7.05 -9.98 16.03
N TRP A 59 -6.01 -9.16 16.15
CA TRP A 59 -4.89 -9.44 17.08
C TRP A 59 -4.72 -8.38 18.17
N HIS A 60 -5.49 -7.29 18.16
CA HIS A 60 -5.31 -6.15 19.08
C HIS A 60 -3.90 -5.54 19.04
N LEU A 61 -3.26 -5.60 17.87
CA LEU A 61 -1.92 -5.06 17.63
C LEU A 61 -1.98 -3.90 16.63
N PHE A 62 -1.01 -3.00 16.76
CA PHE A 62 -0.77 -1.92 15.80
C PHE A 62 0.35 -2.33 14.84
N LEU A 63 -0.01 -2.98 13.73
CA LEU A 63 0.97 -3.44 12.72
C LEU A 63 1.35 -2.36 11.71
N LEU A 64 0.62 -1.25 11.62
CA LEU A 64 0.96 -0.19 10.67
C LEU A 64 2.33 0.46 10.94
N PRO A 65 2.68 0.87 12.18
CA PRO A 65 4.00 1.45 12.47
C PRO A 65 5.19 0.58 12.06
N PRO A 66 5.28 -0.72 12.41
CA PRO A 66 6.40 -1.55 11.97
C PRO A 66 6.43 -1.76 10.45
N VAL A 67 5.27 -1.83 9.78
CA VAL A 67 5.20 -1.89 8.31
C VAL A 67 5.74 -0.62 7.66
N LEU A 68 5.35 0.55 8.16
CA LEU A 68 5.86 1.84 7.68
C LEU A 68 7.37 1.97 7.92
N PHE A 69 7.86 1.51 9.07
CA PHE A 69 9.29 1.50 9.37
C PHE A 69 10.07 0.61 8.38
N MET A 70 9.53 -0.56 8.03
CA MET A 70 10.11 -1.45 7.03
C MET A 70 10.19 -0.78 5.65
N PHE A 71 9.18 0.01 5.26
CA PHE A 71 9.22 0.79 4.02
C PHE A 71 10.29 1.89 4.02
N VAL A 72 10.55 2.52 5.17
CA VAL A 72 11.67 3.46 5.32
C VAL A 72 13.00 2.74 5.12
N LEU A 73 13.20 1.58 5.75
CA LEU A 73 14.42 0.77 5.60
C LEU A 73 14.64 0.34 4.14
N TRP A 74 13.57 -0.09 3.46
CA TRP A 74 13.63 -0.40 2.02
C TRP A 74 13.96 0.82 1.17
N GLY A 75 13.46 2.00 1.56
CA GLY A 75 13.83 3.28 0.93
C GLY A 75 15.31 3.58 1.06
N ILE A 76 15.88 3.41 2.25
CA ILE A 76 17.33 3.58 2.47
C ILE A 76 18.11 2.60 1.60
N GLY A 77 17.74 1.31 1.60
CA GLY A 77 18.38 0.30 0.76
C GLY A 77 18.31 0.64 -0.74
N LEU A 78 17.18 1.15 -1.21
CA LEU A 78 17.00 1.56 -2.60
C LEU A 78 17.83 2.81 -2.95
N ALA A 79 17.92 3.78 -2.04
CA ALA A 79 18.77 4.96 -2.22
C ALA A 79 20.25 4.56 -2.33
N LEU A 80 20.73 3.68 -1.44
CA LEU A 80 22.09 3.16 -1.46
C LEU A 80 22.38 2.39 -2.75
N TYR A 81 21.46 1.51 -3.18
CA TYR A 81 21.61 0.76 -4.43
C TYR A 81 21.67 1.68 -5.66
N GLN A 82 20.79 2.68 -5.74
CA GLN A 82 20.79 3.64 -6.85
C GLN A 82 22.00 4.56 -6.84
N GLY A 83 22.46 4.98 -5.65
CA GLY A 83 23.59 5.88 -5.48
C GLY A 83 24.94 5.21 -5.74
N PHE A 84 25.18 4.03 -5.14
CA PHE A 84 26.49 3.39 -5.15
C PHE A 84 26.63 2.30 -6.21
N VAL A 85 25.60 1.48 -6.43
CA VAL A 85 25.70 0.32 -7.34
C VAL A 85 25.36 0.71 -8.78
N ARG A 86 24.23 1.39 -8.97
CA ARG A 86 23.76 1.78 -10.30
C ARG A 86 24.23 3.15 -10.78
N GLN A 87 24.65 4.02 -9.87
CA GLN A 87 25.01 5.43 -10.17
C GLN A 87 23.92 6.18 -10.97
N THR A 88 22.66 5.78 -10.86
CA THR A 88 21.51 6.39 -11.55
C THR A 88 20.60 7.17 -10.60
N PHE A 89 21.13 7.58 -9.45
CA PHE A 89 20.33 8.26 -8.43
C PHE A 89 19.84 9.61 -8.96
N THR A 90 18.52 9.76 -9.03
CA THR A 90 17.86 11.04 -9.19
C THR A 90 16.69 11.09 -8.24
N MET A 91 16.49 12.22 -7.56
CA MET A 91 15.43 12.38 -6.55
C MET A 91 14.06 11.94 -7.09
N LYS A 92 13.76 12.32 -8.34
CA LYS A 92 12.52 11.96 -9.02
C LYS A 92 12.36 10.45 -9.27
N SER A 93 13.41 9.78 -9.74
CA SER A 93 13.39 8.32 -9.98
C SER A 93 13.29 7.55 -8.67
N PHE A 94 14.03 8.01 -7.64
CA PHE A 94 13.98 7.45 -6.30
C PHE A 94 12.55 7.43 -5.76
N TRP A 95 11.89 8.60 -5.68
CA TRP A 95 10.53 8.70 -5.15
C TRP A 95 9.53 7.85 -5.93
N MET A 96 9.61 7.86 -7.27
CA MET A 96 8.74 7.01 -8.08
C MET A 96 8.94 5.53 -7.82
N MET A 97 10.20 5.08 -7.67
CA MET A 97 10.50 3.67 -7.48
C MET A 97 10.19 3.22 -6.06
N TRP A 98 10.54 4.04 -5.07
CA TRP A 98 10.21 3.80 -3.67
C TRP A 98 8.71 3.69 -3.47
N TRP A 99 7.93 4.64 -3.98
CA TRP A 99 6.48 4.63 -3.83
C TRP A 99 5.82 3.41 -4.49
N ARG A 100 6.37 2.91 -5.60
CA ARG A 100 5.92 1.64 -6.22
C ARG A 100 6.17 0.43 -5.32
N ILE A 101 7.33 0.38 -4.67
CA ILE A 101 7.65 -0.72 -3.74
C ILE A 101 6.74 -0.65 -2.54
N VAL A 102 6.51 0.54 -1.99
CA VAL A 102 5.58 0.77 -0.88
C VAL A 102 4.18 0.32 -1.25
N GLY A 103 3.66 0.71 -2.41
CA GLY A 103 2.34 0.31 -2.87
C GLY A 103 2.21 -1.21 -3.03
N LEU A 104 3.15 -1.85 -3.75
CA LEU A 104 3.14 -3.30 -3.91
C LEU A 104 3.27 -4.03 -2.57
N GLY A 105 4.22 -3.61 -1.72
CA GLY A 105 4.44 -4.19 -0.41
C GLY A 105 3.22 -4.07 0.50
N SER A 106 2.50 -2.95 0.43
CA SER A 106 1.27 -2.74 1.19
C SER A 106 0.15 -3.68 0.75
N PHE A 107 -0.04 -3.88 -0.55
CA PHE A 107 -1.05 -4.84 -1.05
C PHE A 107 -0.67 -6.29 -0.73
N VAL A 108 0.61 -6.65 -0.82
CA VAL A 108 1.09 -7.98 -0.43
C VAL A 108 0.85 -8.21 1.07
N ALA A 109 1.19 -7.24 1.92
CA ALA A 109 0.93 -7.32 3.36
C ALA A 109 -0.58 -7.43 3.65
N LEU A 110 -1.41 -6.63 2.99
CA LEU A 110 -2.86 -6.68 3.14
C LEU A 110 -3.43 -8.06 2.76
N ILE A 111 -3.00 -8.63 1.63
CA ILE A 111 -3.43 -9.98 1.19
C ILE A 111 -3.00 -11.03 2.22
N GLY A 112 -1.73 -11.00 2.66
CA GLY A 112 -1.20 -11.93 3.66
C GLY A 112 -1.95 -11.86 4.98
N LEU A 113 -2.19 -10.65 5.50
CA LEU A 113 -2.97 -10.44 6.71
C LEU A 113 -4.42 -10.88 6.56
N THR A 114 -5.04 -10.66 5.40
CA THR A 114 -6.42 -11.08 5.14
C THR A 114 -6.53 -12.60 5.19
N ILE A 115 -5.62 -13.33 4.53
CA ILE A 115 -5.59 -14.79 4.54
C ILE A 115 -5.39 -15.31 5.96
N PHE A 116 -4.42 -14.76 6.69
CA PHE A 116 -4.11 -15.18 8.05
C PHE A 116 -5.27 -14.88 9.03
N ALA A 117 -5.89 -13.71 8.92
CA ALA A 117 -7.10 -13.35 9.68
C ALA A 117 -8.26 -14.31 9.40
N PHE A 118 -8.48 -14.67 8.13
CA PHE A 118 -9.55 -15.60 7.75
C PHE A 118 -9.35 -17.00 8.32
N ILE A 119 -8.10 -17.47 8.42
CA ILE A 119 -7.77 -18.76 9.04
C ILE A 119 -8.03 -18.73 10.54
N LEU A 120 -7.75 -17.63 11.24
CA LEU A 120 -7.90 -17.52 12.69
C LEU A 120 -9.32 -17.25 13.17
N THR A 121 -10.16 -16.69 12.30
CA THR A 121 -11.55 -16.30 12.65
C THR A 121 -12.59 -17.33 12.20
N LYS A 122 -12.15 -18.43 11.60
CA LYS A 122 -12.94 -19.64 11.32
C LYS A 122 -12.59 -20.75 12.28
#